data_AF-A0A835ZJ03-F1
#
_entry.id   AF-A0A835ZJ03-F1
#
_cell.length_a   1.000
_cell.length_b   1.000
_cell.length_c   1.000
_cell.angle_alpha   90.00
_cell.angle_beta   90.00
_cell.angle_gamma   90.00
#
_symmetry.space_group_name_H-M   'P 1'
#
loop_
_entity.id
_entity.type
_entity.pdbx_description
1 polymer ?
#
loop_
_entity_poly.entity_id
_entity_poly.type
_entity_poly.pdbx_seq_one_letter_code
_entity_poly.pdbx_strand_id
1 'polypeptide(L)'
;MRKGRKSPRKMLNELKGPGAAKSVDANATWLQVLNTDKEVGAEQGSTKLVNGKYAGDDLYFLLVRWGGKMYTVSESCGRCKFPLTDAKSCGRCKFPLTDAKITSGDGGAPIMTCPLCGATYDARTGERGAIASQGGLKDAFAGMMAQKEPKDLRAYETRVTPDGAVVRVIARGTVRGSGGVRHGAR
;
A
#
# COMPACT_ATOMS: atom_id res chain seq x y z
N MET A 1 -37.09 6.82 -41.71
CA MET A 1 -36.91 6.56 -40.26
C MET A 1 -35.41 6.47 -39.95
N ARG A 2 -34.79 7.53 -39.41
CA ARG A 2 -33.34 7.58 -39.14
C ARG A 2 -33.05 7.16 -37.70
N LYS A 3 -32.38 6.02 -37.50
CA LYS A 3 -31.89 5.56 -36.19
C LYS A 3 -30.72 6.45 -35.74
N GLY A 4 -30.89 7.18 -34.65
CA GLY A 4 -29.89 8.08 -34.06
C GLY A 4 -28.68 7.32 -33.50
N ARG A 5 -27.49 7.66 -33.98
CA ARG A 5 -26.21 7.23 -33.39
C ARG A 5 -26.05 7.87 -32.01
N LYS A 6 -25.93 7.05 -30.96
CA LYS A 6 -25.58 7.51 -29.62
C LYS A 6 -24.12 8.01 -29.62
N SER A 7 -23.92 9.20 -29.04
CA SER A 7 -22.63 9.89 -28.96
C SER A 7 -21.62 9.15 -28.06
N PRO A 8 -20.32 9.08 -28.41
CA PRO A 8 -19.29 8.36 -27.64
C PRO A 8 -19.03 8.94 -26.24
N ARG A 9 -19.48 10.17 -25.97
CA ARG A 9 -19.23 10.84 -24.68
C ARG A 9 -20.03 10.27 -23.49
N LYS A 10 -21.06 9.45 -23.73
CA LYS A 10 -21.88 8.88 -22.64
C LYS A 10 -21.36 7.55 -22.09
N MET A 11 -20.39 6.90 -22.74
CA MET A 11 -19.85 5.61 -22.28
C MET A 11 -18.71 5.72 -21.25
N LEU A 12 -18.17 6.92 -21.01
CA LEU A 12 -17.04 7.08 -20.08
C LEU A 12 -17.44 7.20 -18.59
N ASN A 13 -18.74 7.29 -18.29
CA ASN A 13 -19.22 7.48 -16.90
C ASN A 13 -19.75 6.22 -16.22
N GLU A 14 -19.83 5.07 -16.91
CA GLU A 14 -20.41 3.82 -16.38
C GLU A 14 -19.35 2.78 -15.95
N LEU A 15 -18.06 3.16 -15.86
CA LEU A 15 -17.00 2.30 -15.30
C LEU A 15 -16.51 2.75 -13.90
N LYS A 16 -17.36 3.45 -13.14
CA LYS A 16 -17.14 3.62 -11.69
C LYS A 16 -17.65 2.40 -10.93
N GLY A 17 -16.85 1.33 -10.97
CA GLY A 17 -16.94 0.25 -9.98
C GLY A 17 -16.67 0.78 -8.56
N PRO A 18 -17.14 0.08 -7.52
CA PRO A 18 -16.89 0.45 -6.12
C PRO A 18 -15.42 0.25 -5.80
N GLY A 19 -14.66 1.32 -5.93
CA GLY A 19 -13.22 1.34 -5.69
C GLY A 19 -12.56 2.59 -6.26
N ALA A 20 -13.34 3.67 -6.43
CA ALA A 20 -12.83 4.94 -6.92
C ALA A 20 -11.70 5.41 -5.99
N ALA A 21 -10.48 5.39 -6.50
CA ALA A 21 -9.36 6.12 -5.92
C ALA A 21 -9.86 7.53 -5.58
N LYS A 22 -9.92 7.84 -4.28
CA LYS A 22 -10.37 9.15 -3.80
C LYS A 22 -9.56 10.22 -4.53
N SER A 23 -10.28 11.22 -5.06
CA SER A 23 -9.70 12.37 -5.76
C SER A 23 -8.55 12.96 -4.95
N VAL A 24 -7.47 13.26 -5.67
CA VAL A 24 -6.20 13.76 -5.15
C VAL A 24 -6.41 15.10 -4.46
N ASP A 25 -6.18 15.17 -3.15
CA ASP A 25 -6.06 16.45 -2.44
C ASP A 25 -4.84 17.20 -2.99
N ALA A 26 -5.05 18.43 -3.48
CA ALA A 26 -3.97 19.31 -3.96
C ALA A 26 -2.92 19.65 -2.88
N ASN A 27 -3.24 19.37 -1.62
CA ASN A 27 -2.38 19.59 -0.44
C ASN A 27 -1.69 18.32 0.07
N ALA A 28 -1.57 17.28 -0.76
CA ALA A 28 -0.85 16.08 -0.36
C ALA A 28 0.67 16.33 -0.34
N THR A 29 1.31 16.08 0.81
CA THR A 29 2.77 16.06 0.91
C THR A 29 3.28 14.72 0.37
N TRP A 30 4.21 14.78 -0.58
CA TRP A 30 4.82 13.60 -1.21
C TRP A 30 6.23 13.38 -0.69
N LEU A 31 6.56 12.13 -0.35
CA LEU A 31 7.90 11.69 0.01
C LEU A 31 8.45 10.81 -1.10
N GLN A 32 9.57 11.22 -1.69
CA GLN A 32 10.35 10.36 -2.56
C GLN A 32 11.05 9.29 -1.73
N VAL A 33 10.82 8.03 -2.09
CA VAL A 33 11.36 6.85 -1.39
C VAL A 33 12.30 6.03 -2.26
N LEU A 34 12.30 6.25 -3.58
CA LEU A 34 13.27 5.71 -4.53
C LEU A 34 13.55 6.70 -5.65
N ASN A 35 14.76 6.63 -6.21
CA ASN A 35 15.14 7.38 -7.40
C ASN A 35 14.65 6.71 -8.69
N THR A 36 14.48 5.38 -8.68
CA THR A 36 13.94 4.64 -9.82
C THR A 36 13.13 3.43 -9.37
N ASP A 37 12.00 3.17 -10.06
CA ASP A 37 11.11 2.03 -9.86
C ASP A 37 11.79 0.69 -10.22
N LYS A 38 12.86 0.72 -11.02
CA LYS A 38 13.67 -0.45 -11.40
C LYS A 38 14.30 -1.14 -10.20
N GLU A 39 14.54 -0.40 -9.12
CA GLU A 39 15.13 -0.92 -7.90
C GLU A 39 14.27 -1.97 -7.18
N VAL A 40 12.95 -1.97 -7.41
CA VAL A 40 12.02 -2.91 -6.77
C VAL A 40 12.12 -4.31 -7.40
N GLY A 41 12.71 -4.43 -8.59
CA GLY A 41 12.63 -5.62 -9.45
C GLY A 41 11.58 -5.42 -10.54
N ALA A 42 11.82 -6.01 -11.70
CA ALA A 42 10.95 -5.86 -12.88
C ALA A 42 9.75 -6.82 -12.87
N GLU A 43 9.83 -7.89 -12.07
CA GLU A 43 8.85 -8.97 -12.08
C GLU A 43 7.59 -8.61 -11.26
N GLN A 44 6.49 -9.27 -11.60
CA GLN A 44 5.27 -9.17 -10.80
C GLN A 44 5.46 -9.89 -9.46
N GLY A 45 5.07 -9.23 -8.37
CA GLY A 45 5.27 -9.72 -7.01
C GLY A 45 6.61 -9.33 -6.42
N SER A 46 7.48 -8.62 -7.17
CA SER A 46 8.72 -8.10 -6.59
C SER A 46 8.40 -7.07 -5.50
N THR A 47 9.19 -7.11 -4.42
CA THR A 47 9.05 -6.24 -3.26
C THR A 47 10.35 -5.57 -2.89
N LYS A 48 10.27 -4.36 -2.32
CA LYS A 48 11.44 -3.68 -1.74
C LYS A 48 11.05 -2.91 -0.49
N LEU A 49 11.81 -3.13 0.57
CA LEU A 49 11.78 -2.24 1.73
C LEU A 49 12.51 -0.94 1.39
N VAL A 50 11.86 0.17 1.63
CA VAL A 50 12.39 1.51 1.42
C VAL A 50 12.20 2.34 2.67
N ASN A 51 13.06 3.32 2.87
CA ASN A 51 12.90 4.29 3.93
C ASN A 51 12.90 5.72 3.36
N GLY A 52 12.30 6.63 4.10
CA GLY A 52 12.45 8.05 3.84
C GLY A 52 12.29 8.86 5.12
N LYS A 53 12.92 10.03 5.14
CA LYS A 53 12.85 10.94 6.28
C LYS A 53 11.65 11.87 6.14
N TYR A 54 10.82 11.93 7.17
CA TYR A 54 9.75 12.91 7.27
C TYR A 54 9.68 13.46 8.69
N ALA A 55 9.67 14.79 8.82
CA ALA A 55 9.63 15.49 10.11
C ALA A 55 10.72 15.05 11.12
N GLY A 56 11.88 14.61 10.62
CA GLY A 56 13.00 14.12 11.46
C GLY A 56 12.98 12.62 11.72
N ASP A 57 11.85 11.94 11.47
CA ASP A 57 11.71 10.51 11.68
C ASP A 57 12.05 9.70 10.43
N ASP A 58 12.73 8.56 10.64
CA ASP A 58 12.91 7.55 9.61
C ASP A 58 11.66 6.67 9.54
N LEU A 59 10.95 6.76 8.41
CA LEU A 59 9.79 5.95 8.14
C LEU A 59 10.14 4.85 7.15
N TYR A 60 9.63 3.64 7.39
CA TYR A 60 9.87 2.46 6.55
C TYR A 60 8.60 2.03 5.84
N PHE A 61 8.74 1.57 4.60
CA PHE A 61 7.63 1.15 3.76
C PHE A 61 8.00 -0.06 2.92
N LEU A 62 7.01 -0.91 2.66
CA LEU A 62 7.15 -1.97 1.68
C LEU A 62 6.53 -1.53 0.36
N LEU A 63 7.34 -1.53 -0.70
CA LEU A 63 6.88 -1.38 -2.08
C LEU A 63 6.59 -2.75 -2.68
N VAL A 64 5.50 -2.83 -3.44
CA VAL A 64 5.05 -4.03 -4.14
C VAL A 64 4.76 -3.70 -5.60
N ARG A 65 5.43 -4.38 -6.54
CA ARG A 65 5.12 -4.30 -7.98
C ARG A 65 4.07 -5.35 -8.34
N TRP A 66 2.92 -4.92 -8.86
CA TRP A 66 1.87 -5.85 -9.29
C TRP A 66 1.00 -5.28 -10.41
N GLY A 67 0.78 -6.06 -11.48
CA GLY A 67 -0.04 -5.64 -12.62
C GLY A 67 0.42 -4.33 -13.26
N GLY A 68 1.74 -4.10 -13.35
CA GLY A 68 2.32 -2.87 -13.90
C GLY A 68 2.17 -1.62 -13.00
N LYS A 69 1.69 -1.78 -11.77
CA LYS A 69 1.53 -0.69 -10.79
C LYS A 69 2.42 -0.93 -9.57
N MET A 70 2.68 0.16 -8.85
CA MET A 70 3.34 0.13 -7.54
C MET A 70 2.33 0.40 -6.43
N TYR A 71 2.44 -0.39 -5.37
CA TYR A 71 1.66 -0.22 -4.15
C TYR A 71 2.62 -0.04 -2.97
N THR A 72 2.21 0.74 -1.98
CA THR A 72 3.01 0.98 -0.77
C THR A 72 2.16 0.66 0.46
N VAL A 73 2.70 -0.18 1.33
CA VAL A 73 2.10 -0.50 2.64
C VAL A 73 3.09 -0.31 3.77
N SER A 74 2.61 -0.32 5.01
CA SER A 74 3.48 -0.44 6.18
C SER A 74 4.32 -1.71 6.11
N GLU A 75 5.58 -1.59 6.49
CA GLU A 75 6.59 -2.62 6.51
C GLU A 75 6.32 -3.73 7.54
N SER A 76 5.57 -3.42 8.60
CA SER A 76 5.38 -4.33 9.74
C SER A 76 4.03 -5.04 9.69
N CYS A 77 4.04 -6.35 9.91
CA CYS A 77 2.84 -7.18 9.99
C CYS A 77 1.88 -6.67 11.07
N GLY A 78 0.62 -6.43 10.70
CA GLY A 78 -0.41 -5.97 11.63
C GLY A 78 -0.75 -6.96 12.75
N ARG A 79 -0.45 -8.26 12.55
CA ARG A 79 -0.68 -9.36 13.51
C ARG A 79 0.47 -9.61 14.48
N CYS A 80 1.69 -9.80 13.99
CA CYS A 80 2.84 -10.20 14.82
C CYS A 80 3.93 -9.13 14.91
N LYS A 81 3.74 -7.97 14.27
CA LYS A 81 4.70 -6.85 14.17
C LYS A 81 6.02 -7.19 13.50
N PHE A 82 6.13 -8.38 12.92
CA PHE A 82 7.31 -8.78 12.16
C PHE A 82 7.34 -8.12 10.78
N PRO A 83 8.50 -7.69 10.28
CA PRO A 83 8.64 -7.09 8.96
C PRO A 83 8.17 -8.03 7.83
N LEU A 84 7.50 -7.48 6.82
CA LEU A 84 6.89 -8.17 5.68
C LEU A 84 7.82 -8.19 4.46
N THR A 85 9.14 -8.24 4.65
CA THR A 85 10.13 -7.97 3.61
C THR A 85 11.20 -9.06 3.55
N ASP A 86 11.88 -9.19 2.41
CA ASP A 86 13.10 -9.99 2.31
C ASP A 86 14.13 -9.47 3.33
N ALA A 87 14.74 -10.38 4.08
CA ALA A 87 15.81 -10.13 5.03
C ALA A 87 17.00 -9.37 4.38
N LYS A 88 17.27 -9.57 3.09
CA LYS A 88 18.33 -8.84 2.35
C LYS A 88 18.03 -7.34 2.20
N SER A 89 16.75 -6.97 2.16
CA SER A 89 16.30 -5.58 2.02
C SER A 89 16.11 -4.86 3.36
N CYS A 90 16.08 -5.61 4.48
CA CYS A 90 15.97 -5.06 5.82
C CYS A 90 17.31 -5.11 6.57
N GLY A 91 18.12 -4.06 6.48
CA GLY A 91 19.39 -3.94 7.21
C GLY A 91 19.28 -3.92 8.75
N ARG A 92 18.05 -3.93 9.30
CA ARG A 92 17.74 -3.92 10.74
C ARG A 92 17.23 -5.25 11.27
N CYS A 93 16.81 -6.16 10.40
CA CYS A 93 16.15 -7.40 10.77
C CYS A 93 17.20 -8.47 11.07
N LYS A 94 17.51 -8.70 12.36
CA LYS A 94 18.52 -9.68 12.80
C LYS A 94 18.10 -11.15 12.63
N PHE A 95 16.87 -11.41 12.18
CA PHE A 95 16.37 -12.77 11.95
C PHE A 95 15.99 -12.94 10.47
N PRO A 96 16.72 -13.79 9.71
CA PRO A 96 16.45 -14.02 8.30
C PRO A 96 15.23 -14.91 8.16
N LEU A 97 14.03 -14.31 8.16
CA LEU A 97 12.80 -15.07 8.04
C LEU A 97 12.01 -14.65 6.81
N THR A 98 12.35 -15.34 5.71
CA THR A 98 11.49 -15.80 4.59
C THR A 98 10.72 -14.75 3.82
N ASP A 99 10.83 -14.82 2.49
CA ASP A 99 10.17 -13.92 1.55
C ASP A 99 8.65 -13.86 1.81
N ALA A 100 8.12 -12.63 1.92
CA ALA A 100 6.68 -12.45 1.89
C ALA A 100 6.18 -12.92 0.52
N LYS A 101 5.45 -14.03 0.50
CA LYS A 101 4.88 -14.57 -0.72
C LYS A 101 3.75 -13.63 -1.18
N ILE A 102 3.87 -13.10 -2.38
CA ILE A 102 2.80 -12.34 -3.04
C ILE A 102 2.10 -13.25 -4.04
N THR A 103 0.81 -13.48 -3.81
CA THR A 103 -0.04 -14.30 -4.68
C THR A 103 -1.18 -13.48 -5.26
N SER A 104 -1.77 -13.96 -6.35
CA SER A 104 -3.01 -13.40 -6.86
C SER A 104 -4.18 -13.90 -6.02
N GLY A 105 -4.90 -12.98 -5.36
CA GLY A 105 -6.19 -13.22 -4.73
C GLY A 105 -7.36 -12.91 -5.65
N ASP A 106 -8.55 -12.85 -5.06
CA ASP A 106 -9.80 -12.59 -5.77
C ASP A 106 -9.75 -11.26 -6.53
N GLY A 107 -10.26 -11.27 -7.77
CA GLY A 107 -10.21 -10.10 -8.65
C GLY A 107 -8.80 -9.64 -9.02
N GLY A 108 -7.78 -10.50 -8.92
CA GLY A 108 -6.39 -10.19 -9.28
C GLY A 108 -5.64 -9.38 -8.23
N ALA A 109 -6.14 -9.33 -7.00
CA ALA A 109 -5.53 -8.60 -5.90
C ALA A 109 -4.13 -9.16 -5.56
N PRO A 110 -3.10 -8.31 -5.35
CA PRO A 110 -1.85 -8.75 -4.74
C PRO A 110 -2.08 -9.07 -3.26
N ILE A 111 -2.05 -10.35 -2.90
CA ILE A 111 -2.16 -10.80 -1.51
C ILE A 111 -0.77 -11.10 -0.98
N MET A 112 -0.35 -10.34 0.02
CA MET A 112 0.91 -10.54 0.74
C MET A 112 0.66 -11.47 1.91
N THR A 113 1.47 -12.51 2.04
CA THR A 113 1.41 -13.42 3.20
C THR A 113 2.58 -13.17 4.13
N CYS A 114 2.30 -12.88 5.40
CA CYS A 114 3.31 -12.77 6.42
C CYS A 114 4.01 -14.12 6.59
N PRO A 115 5.33 -14.18 6.38
CA PRO A 115 6.08 -15.43 6.39
C PRO A 115 6.15 -16.08 7.78
N LEU A 116 5.96 -15.29 8.84
CA LEU A 116 6.10 -15.75 10.22
C LEU A 116 4.79 -16.30 10.80
N CYS A 117 3.66 -15.68 10.47
CA CYS A 117 2.39 -15.96 11.13
C CYS A 117 1.23 -16.29 10.20
N GLY A 118 1.49 -16.37 8.89
CA GLY A 118 0.50 -16.69 7.87
C GLY A 118 -0.56 -15.61 7.63
N ALA A 119 -0.55 -14.48 8.35
CA ALA A 119 -1.51 -13.40 8.13
C ALA A 119 -1.42 -12.87 6.71
N THR A 120 -2.55 -12.79 6.00
CA THR A 120 -2.59 -12.26 4.64
C THR A 120 -3.12 -10.83 4.62
N TYR A 121 -2.67 -10.04 3.65
CA TYR A 121 -3.08 -8.65 3.45
C TYR A 121 -3.18 -8.31 1.96
N ASP A 122 -4.20 -7.57 1.55
CA ASP A 122 -4.25 -6.98 0.20
C ASP A 122 -3.26 -5.81 0.12
N ALA A 123 -2.28 -5.88 -0.78
CA ALA A 123 -1.26 -4.83 -0.90
C ALA A 123 -1.81 -3.49 -1.42
N ARG A 124 -3.01 -3.48 -2.01
CA ARG A 124 -3.67 -2.26 -2.53
C ARG A 124 -4.34 -1.47 -1.42
N THR A 125 -5.03 -2.16 -0.52
CA THR A 125 -5.87 -1.54 0.52
C THR A 125 -5.27 -1.66 1.92
N GLY A 126 -4.38 -2.63 2.13
CA GLY A 126 -3.83 -3.00 3.43
C GLY A 126 -4.78 -3.86 4.26
N GLU A 127 -5.98 -4.17 3.75
CA GLU A 127 -6.99 -4.96 4.45
C GLU A 127 -6.50 -6.37 4.70
N ARG A 128 -6.73 -6.86 5.91
CA ARG A 128 -6.36 -8.21 6.32
C ARG A 128 -7.33 -9.23 5.72
N GLY A 129 -6.76 -10.31 5.19
CA GLY A 129 -7.49 -11.50 4.75
C GLY A 129 -7.49 -12.63 5.78
N ALA A 130 -7.83 -13.84 5.31
CA ALA A 130 -7.72 -15.04 6.12
C ALA A 130 -6.26 -15.35 6.49
N ILE A 131 -6.05 -16.10 7.58
CA ILE A 131 -4.72 -16.59 7.92
C ILE A 131 -4.44 -17.81 7.05
N ALA A 132 -3.39 -17.74 6.23
CA ALA A 132 -2.92 -18.89 5.49
C ALA A 132 -2.25 -19.88 6.45
N SER A 133 -2.66 -21.16 6.40
CA SER A 133 -1.95 -22.21 7.12
C SER A 133 -0.55 -22.37 6.52
N GLN A 134 0.46 -22.35 7.38
CA GLN A 134 1.86 -22.59 7.02
C GLN A 134 2.31 -24.01 7.42
N GLY A 135 1.45 -24.75 8.15
CA GLY A 135 1.65 -26.14 8.53
C GLY A 135 2.36 -26.34 9.87
N GLY A 136 1.89 -27.33 10.64
CA GLY A 136 2.57 -27.92 11.79
C GLY A 136 3.12 -26.91 12.81
N LEU A 137 4.43 -26.99 13.06
CA LEU A 137 5.13 -26.17 14.07
C LEU A 137 5.07 -24.66 13.78
N LYS A 138 4.99 -24.26 12.50
CA LYS A 138 4.90 -22.83 12.13
C LYS A 138 3.57 -22.24 12.56
N ASP A 139 2.47 -22.99 12.43
CA ASP A 139 1.14 -22.55 12.86
C ASP A 139 1.07 -22.42 14.39
N ALA A 140 1.71 -23.33 15.13
CA ALA A 140 1.82 -23.23 16.59
C ALA A 140 2.62 -21.98 17.03
N PHE A 141 3.76 -21.73 16.40
CA PHE A 141 4.58 -20.54 16.66
C PHE A 141 3.85 -19.23 16.29
N ALA A 142 3.13 -19.24 15.17
CA ALA A 142 2.28 -18.15 14.72
C ALA A 142 1.17 -17.80 15.72
N GLY A 143 0.61 -18.81 16.39
CA GLY A 143 -0.37 -18.65 17.46
C GLY A 143 0.22 -17.97 18.69
N MET A 144 1.43 -18.37 19.11
CA MET A 144 2.13 -17.78 20.25
C MET A 144 2.54 -16.32 20.02
N MET A 145 2.95 -15.99 18.80
CA MET A 145 3.42 -14.64 18.43
C MET A 145 2.29 -13.71 17.96
N ALA A 146 1.05 -14.19 17.89
CA ALA A 146 -0.07 -13.38 17.47
C ALA A 146 -0.45 -12.36 18.54
N GLN A 147 -0.62 -11.10 18.15
CA GLN A 147 -1.31 -10.15 19.02
C GLN A 147 -2.78 -10.52 19.19
N LYS A 148 -3.34 -10.18 20.35
CA LYS A 148 -4.76 -10.40 20.69
C LYS A 148 -5.71 -9.79 19.66
N GLU A 149 -5.30 -8.69 19.01
CA GLU A 149 -6.07 -8.01 17.97
C GLU A 149 -5.17 -7.71 16.76
N PRO A 150 -5.22 -8.54 15.71
CA PRO A 150 -4.52 -8.27 14.46
C PRO A 150 -5.10 -7.03 13.77
N LYS A 151 -4.25 -6.10 13.37
CA LYS A 151 -4.66 -4.86 12.68
C LYS A 151 -4.45 -4.96 11.17
N ASP A 152 -5.20 -4.18 10.40
CA ASP A 152 -4.92 -3.95 8.98
C ASP A 152 -3.58 -3.22 8.81
N LEU A 153 -2.98 -3.39 7.64
CA LEU A 153 -1.82 -2.59 7.24
C LEU A 153 -2.26 -1.22 6.78
N ARG A 154 -1.38 -0.24 6.98
CA ARG A 154 -1.61 1.07 6.40
C ARG A 154 -1.19 1.04 4.93
N ALA A 155 -2.14 1.16 4.02
CA ALA A 155 -1.85 1.42 2.61
C ALA A 155 -1.64 2.93 2.37
N TYR A 156 -0.70 3.23 1.50
CA TYR A 156 -0.35 4.58 1.09
C TYR A 156 -0.56 4.74 -0.40
N GLU A 157 -0.96 5.95 -0.80
CA GLU A 157 -1.02 6.30 -2.21
C GLU A 157 0.41 6.43 -2.76
N THR A 158 0.67 5.73 -3.86
CA THR A 158 1.98 5.60 -4.50
C THR A 158 1.91 6.09 -5.93
N ARG A 159 2.96 6.79 -6.39
CA ARG A 159 3.11 7.17 -7.79
C ARG A 159 4.52 6.90 -8.25
N VAL A 160 4.63 6.56 -9.54
CA VAL A 160 5.89 6.57 -10.27
C VAL A 160 5.87 7.85 -11.11
N THR A 161 6.85 8.72 -10.91
CA THR A 161 7.00 9.96 -11.68
C THR A 161 7.53 9.65 -13.09
N PRO A 162 7.48 10.59 -14.05
CA PRO A 162 7.97 10.34 -15.41
C PRO A 162 9.46 9.97 -15.50
N ASP A 163 10.26 10.44 -14.55
CA ASP A 163 11.68 10.11 -14.37
C ASP A 163 11.91 8.75 -13.66
N GLY A 164 10.82 8.07 -13.27
CA GLY A 164 10.85 6.75 -12.64
C GLY A 164 10.98 6.78 -11.12
N ALA A 165 11.09 7.95 -10.48
CA ALA A 165 11.14 8.04 -9.03
C ALA A 165 9.82 7.56 -8.41
N VAL A 166 9.91 6.92 -7.25
CA VAL A 166 8.73 6.44 -6.52
C VAL A 166 8.43 7.41 -5.38
N VAL A 167 7.24 8.00 -5.41
CA VAL A 167 6.76 8.94 -4.40
C VAL A 167 5.51 8.40 -3.70
N ARG A 168 5.35 8.71 -2.41
CA ARG A 168 4.14 8.36 -1.64
C ARG A 168 3.57 9.53 -0.87
N VAL A 169 2.26 9.51 -0.59
CA VAL A 169 1.60 10.55 0.23
C VAL A 169 1.92 10.34 1.71
N ILE A 170 2.57 11.30 2.36
CA ILE A 170 2.95 11.34 3.79
C ILE A 170 2.00 12.11 4.70
N ALA A 171 1.28 13.08 4.15
CA ALA A 171 0.19 13.77 4.82
C ALA A 171 -0.80 14.27 3.76
N ARG A 172 -2.10 14.23 4.08
CA ARG A 172 -3.10 14.99 3.31
C ARG A 172 -3.34 16.26 4.11
N GLY A 173 -2.88 17.40 3.60
CA GLY A 173 -3.18 18.69 4.23
C GLY A 173 -4.68 18.92 4.21
N THR A 174 -5.29 19.10 5.37
CA THR A 174 -6.64 19.67 5.45
C THR A 174 -6.57 21.08 4.87
N VAL A 175 -7.25 21.33 3.75
CA VAL A 175 -7.53 22.70 3.31
C VAL A 175 -8.40 23.31 4.42
N ARG A 176 -7.80 24.06 5.36
CA ARG A 176 -8.57 24.97 6.19
C ARG A 176 -9.10 26.04 5.24
N GLY A 177 -10.39 25.93 4.90
CA GLY A 177 -11.08 26.94 4.13
C GLY A 177 -10.87 28.30 4.76
N SER A 178 -10.15 29.17 4.04
CA SER A 178 -10.11 30.60 4.27
C SER A 178 -11.48 31.19 3.91
N GLY A 179 -12.49 30.90 4.72
CA GLY A 179 -13.79 31.54 4.69
C GLY A 179 -13.82 32.66 5.72
N GLY A 180 -13.39 33.85 5.33
CA GLY A 180 -13.52 35.04 6.17
C GLY A 180 -14.98 35.46 6.28
N VAL A 181 -15.43 35.75 7.50
CA VAL A 181 -16.42 36.81 7.78
C VAL A 181 -16.04 37.43 9.12
N ARG A 182 -15.44 38.63 9.09
CA ARG A 182 -15.41 39.52 10.25
C ARG A 182 -16.75 40.23 10.28
N HIS A 183 -17.65 39.81 11.17
CA HIS A 183 -18.77 40.67 11.57
C HIS A 183 -18.24 41.65 12.62
N GLY A 184 -17.96 42.87 12.17
CA GLY A 184 -17.92 44.03 13.06
C GLY A 184 -19.35 44.35 13.49
N ALA A 185 -19.63 44.16 14.77
CA ALA A 185 -20.78 44.79 15.41
C ALA A 185 -20.40 46.22 15.77
N ARG A 186 -21.20 47.15 15.29
CA ARG A 186 -21.26 48.54 15.76
C ARG A 186 -21.97 48.61 17.10
#